data_AF-W7WSV0-F1
#
_entry.id   AF-W7WSV0-F1
#
_cell.length_a   1.000
_cell.length_b   1.000
_cell.length_c   1.000
_cell.angle_alpha   90.00
_cell.angle_beta   90.00
_cell.angle_gamma   90.00
#
_symmetry.space_group_name_H-M   'P 1'
#
loop_
_entity.id
_entity.type
_entity.pdbx_description
1 polymer ?
#
loop_
_entity_poly.entity_id
_entity_poly.type
_entity_poly.pdbx_seq_one_letter_code
_entity_poly.pdbx_strand_id
1 'polypeptide(L)'
;MVTANRTPQPISSVLADISVIDHEDIERSGVIGVADLLARLPGIEFARNGGPGTSTSLFIRGSETRHTAVYIDGVRVDSQSTGGAAWEQIPLDQIDRIELVRGPAAAVYGSDAVAGVVQLFTKRGSGPVRSRASLTLGSYNTVQGQVGVSESADALNYSLSAAHGRSDGFDATKPGAFGHNPDKDG
;
A
#
# COMPACT_ATOMS: atom_id res chain seq x y z
N MET A 1 11.17 -11.83 9.53
CA MET A 1 10.12 -12.88 9.66
C MET A 1 9.00 -12.53 8.69
N VAL A 2 8.33 -13.53 8.13
CA VAL A 2 7.22 -13.35 7.18
C VAL A 2 6.03 -14.19 7.61
N THR A 3 4.83 -13.69 7.34
CA THR A 3 3.54 -14.29 7.72
C THR A 3 2.90 -14.95 6.49
N ALA A 4 3.73 -15.52 5.61
CA ALA A 4 3.33 -16.15 4.35
C ALA A 4 2.41 -17.39 4.53
N ASN A 5 2.26 -17.91 5.75
CA ASN A 5 1.38 -19.02 6.09
C ASN A 5 0.48 -18.72 7.31
N ARG A 6 0.12 -17.45 7.53
CA ARG A 6 -0.64 -17.00 8.73
C ARG A 6 0.05 -17.32 10.08
N THR A 7 1.30 -17.76 10.04
CA THR A 7 2.19 -17.99 11.19
C THR A 7 3.53 -17.33 10.91
N PRO A 8 4.20 -16.72 11.90
CA PRO A 8 5.52 -16.13 11.71
C PRO A 8 6.54 -17.21 11.36
N GLN A 9 7.15 -17.11 10.19
CA GLN A 9 8.21 -18.02 9.74
C GLN A 9 9.45 -17.25 9.27
N PRO A 10 10.66 -17.81 9.42
CA PRO A 10 11.86 -17.27 8.78
C PRO A 10 11.69 -17.21 7.26
N ILE A 11 12.16 -16.14 6.61
CA ILE A 11 12.13 -15.99 5.13
C ILE A 11 12.79 -17.21 4.46
N SER A 12 13.82 -17.77 5.08
CA SER A 12 14.56 -18.96 4.61
C SER A 12 13.76 -20.26 4.60
N SER A 13 12.58 -20.31 5.22
CA SER A 13 11.75 -21.52 5.32
C SER A 13 10.56 -21.52 4.37
N VAL A 14 10.36 -20.45 3.59
CA VAL A 14 9.23 -20.35 2.66
C VAL A 14 9.70 -20.62 1.24
N LEU A 15 9.02 -21.55 0.56
CA LEU A 15 9.31 -21.93 -0.84
C LEU A 15 8.81 -20.90 -1.87
N ALA A 16 8.03 -19.92 -1.44
CA ALA A 16 7.46 -18.89 -2.29
C ALA A 16 8.43 -17.71 -2.50
N ASP A 17 8.30 -17.03 -3.64
CA ASP A 17 9.04 -15.79 -3.94
C ASP A 17 8.45 -14.63 -3.13
N ILE A 18 9.17 -14.21 -2.08
CA ILE A 18 8.72 -13.21 -1.11
C ILE A 18 9.60 -11.97 -1.16
N SER A 19 8.96 -10.80 -1.18
CA SER A 19 9.60 -9.52 -0.88
C SER A 19 9.04 -8.94 0.41
N VAL A 20 9.92 -8.39 1.23
CA VAL A 20 9.54 -7.64 2.44
C VAL A 20 10.06 -6.23 2.25
N ILE A 21 9.18 -5.26 2.47
CA ILE A 21 9.52 -3.84 2.50
C ILE A 21 9.31 -3.40 3.94
N ASP A 22 10.40 -3.05 4.61
CA ASP A 22 10.38 -2.62 6.01
C ASP A 22 10.12 -1.12 6.15
N HIS A 23 10.06 -0.67 7.40
CA HIS A 23 9.79 0.73 7.72
C HIS A 23 10.87 1.65 7.14
N GLU A 24 12.14 1.25 7.23
CA GLU A 24 13.28 1.99 6.72
C GLU A 24 13.24 2.12 5.18
N ASP A 25 12.79 1.07 4.47
CA ASP A 25 12.56 1.12 3.04
C ASP A 25 11.42 2.06 2.67
N ILE A 26 10.32 2.04 3.42
CA ILE A 26 9.19 2.97 3.24
C ILE A 26 9.67 4.41 3.40
N GLU A 27 10.34 4.74 4.50
CA GLU A 27 10.81 6.10 4.79
C GLU A 27 11.84 6.59 3.77
N ARG A 28 12.76 5.73 3.31
CA ARG A 28 13.75 6.08 2.27
C ARG A 28 13.15 6.19 0.87
N SER A 29 11.96 5.64 0.65
CA SER A 29 11.39 5.57 -0.69
C SER A 29 11.01 6.95 -1.26
N GLY A 30 10.54 7.86 -0.40
CA GLY A 30 9.98 9.15 -0.81
C GLY A 30 8.69 9.05 -1.64
N VAL A 31 8.05 7.87 -1.71
CA VAL A 31 6.73 7.74 -2.36
C VAL A 31 5.60 7.99 -1.38
N ILE A 32 4.43 8.31 -1.91
CA ILE A 32 3.23 8.67 -1.13
C ILE A 32 2.15 7.58 -1.14
N GLY A 33 2.35 6.48 -1.88
CA GLY A 33 1.35 5.44 -2.09
C GLY A 33 1.94 4.03 -2.07
N VAL A 34 1.15 3.06 -1.59
CA VAL A 34 1.54 1.65 -1.50
C VAL A 34 1.83 1.06 -2.88
N ALA A 35 1.00 1.36 -3.88
CA ALA A 35 1.21 0.88 -5.25
C ALA A 35 2.51 1.40 -5.87
N ASP A 36 2.83 2.68 -5.67
CA ASP A 36 4.08 3.29 -6.14
C ASP A 36 5.30 2.62 -5.49
N LEU A 37 5.18 2.23 -4.21
CA LEU A 37 6.25 1.55 -3.48
C LEU A 37 6.44 0.12 -3.99
N LEU A 38 5.34 -0.63 -4.15
CA LEU A 38 5.36 -2.00 -4.67
C LEU A 38 5.89 -2.06 -6.10
N ALA A 39 5.57 -1.08 -6.95
CA ALA A 39 6.06 -1.01 -8.33
C ALA A 39 7.59 -0.88 -8.47
N ARG A 40 8.31 -0.62 -7.37
CA ARG A 40 9.79 -0.69 -7.35
C ARG A 40 10.33 -2.11 -7.29
N LEU A 41 9.48 -3.07 -6.93
CA LEU A 41 9.86 -4.48 -6.88
C LEU A 41 9.77 -5.09 -8.30
N PRO A 42 10.64 -6.07 -8.61
CA PRO A 42 10.60 -6.74 -9.90
C PRO A 42 9.26 -7.44 -10.17
N GLY A 43 8.77 -7.29 -11.40
CA GLY A 43 7.55 -7.94 -11.87
C GLY A 43 6.26 -7.35 -11.29
N ILE A 44 6.31 -6.12 -10.80
CA ILE A 44 5.13 -5.38 -10.34
C ILE A 44 4.99 -4.12 -11.18
N GLU A 45 3.78 -3.93 -11.69
CA GLU A 45 3.38 -2.75 -12.44
C GLU A 45 2.13 -2.17 -11.81
N PHE A 46 1.88 -0.89 -12.02
CA PHE A 46 0.61 -0.27 -11.63
C PHE A 46 0.12 0.65 -12.73
N ALA A 47 -1.20 0.82 -12.79
CA ALA A 47 -1.84 1.84 -13.60
C ALA A 47 -2.70 2.71 -12.69
N ARG A 48 -2.73 4.01 -12.97
CA ARG A 48 -3.53 4.98 -12.24
C ARG A 48 -4.29 5.83 -13.25
N ASN A 49 -5.60 5.95 -13.04
CA ASN A 49 -6.47 6.73 -13.91
C ASN A 49 -6.47 8.22 -13.50
N GLY A 50 -5.30 8.85 -13.52
CA GLY A 50 -5.10 10.27 -13.22
C GLY A 50 -4.10 10.54 -12.09
N GLY A 51 -4.35 11.63 -11.34
CA GLY A 51 -3.50 12.10 -10.25
C GLY A 51 -3.63 11.31 -8.94
N PRO A 52 -2.93 11.72 -7.86
CA PRO A 52 -3.05 11.11 -6.54
C PRO A 52 -4.51 10.99 -6.07
N GLY A 53 -4.86 9.85 -5.46
CA GLY A 53 -6.23 9.58 -4.99
C GLY A 53 -7.19 9.04 -6.05
N THR A 54 -6.78 8.96 -7.32
CA THR A 54 -7.58 8.31 -8.38
C THR A 54 -7.43 6.79 -8.38
N SER A 55 -8.39 6.10 -9.00
CA SER A 55 -8.43 4.65 -9.08
C SER A 55 -7.10 4.08 -9.57
N THR A 56 -6.50 3.24 -8.72
CA THR A 56 -5.19 2.62 -8.94
C THR A 56 -5.36 1.11 -9.05
N SER A 57 -4.72 0.49 -10.03
CA SER A 57 -4.66 -0.96 -10.22
C SER A 57 -3.22 -1.45 -10.10
N LEU A 58 -3.01 -2.59 -9.43
CA LEU A 58 -1.70 -3.22 -9.27
C LEU A 58 -1.69 -4.54 -10.05
N PHE A 59 -0.63 -4.78 -10.81
CA PHE A 59 -0.44 -5.97 -11.63
C PHE A 59 0.81 -6.71 -11.18
N ILE A 60 0.65 -7.97 -10.76
CA ILE A 60 1.76 -8.83 -10.37
C ILE A 60 1.99 -9.82 -11.50
N ARG A 61 3.17 -9.75 -12.13
CA ARG A 61 3.57 -10.57 -13.28
C ARG A 61 2.53 -10.56 -14.41
N GLY A 62 1.95 -9.38 -14.69
CA GLY A 62 0.94 -9.17 -15.72
C GLY A 62 -0.47 -9.68 -15.39
N SER A 63 -0.68 -10.23 -14.20
CA SER A 63 -2.03 -10.63 -13.78
C SER A 63 -2.88 -9.44 -13.38
N GLU A 64 -4.18 -9.56 -13.60
CA GLU A 64 -5.18 -8.55 -13.27
C GLU A 64 -5.27 -8.30 -11.74
N THR A 65 -5.63 -7.07 -11.35
CA THR A 65 -5.57 -6.57 -9.96
C THR A 65 -6.44 -7.37 -8.96
N ARG A 66 -7.59 -7.88 -9.38
CA ARG A 66 -8.51 -8.74 -8.57
C ARG A 66 -7.94 -10.13 -8.30
N HIS A 67 -6.88 -10.53 -8.99
CA HIS A 67 -6.18 -11.78 -8.70
C HIS A 67 -5.13 -11.64 -7.60
N THR A 68 -5.00 -10.46 -7.00
CA THR A 68 -4.14 -10.21 -5.84
C THR A 68 -5.00 -10.13 -4.59
N ALA A 69 -4.79 -11.04 -3.64
CA ALA A 69 -5.45 -10.92 -2.34
C ALA A 69 -4.69 -9.90 -1.48
N VAL A 70 -5.41 -8.97 -0.86
CA VAL A 70 -4.83 -7.88 -0.07
C VAL A 70 -5.36 -7.91 1.34
N TYR A 71 -4.45 -7.88 2.30
CA TYR A 71 -4.76 -7.93 3.72
C TYR A 71 -4.13 -6.74 4.44
N ILE A 72 -4.86 -6.21 5.43
CA ILE A 72 -4.35 -5.27 6.42
C ILE A 72 -4.45 -5.97 7.78
N ASP A 73 -3.30 -6.20 8.42
CA ASP A 73 -3.21 -6.93 9.69
C ASP A 73 -3.93 -8.29 9.69
N GLY A 74 -3.95 -8.97 8.53
CA GLY A 74 -4.64 -10.25 8.37
C GLY A 74 -6.14 -10.17 8.05
N VAL A 75 -6.73 -8.97 8.02
CA VAL A 75 -8.11 -8.74 7.57
C VAL A 75 -8.11 -8.45 6.07
N ARG A 76 -8.94 -9.15 5.31
CA ARG A 76 -9.03 -8.98 3.85
C ARG A 76 -9.70 -7.65 3.50
N VAL A 77 -9.08 -6.87 2.61
CA VAL A 77 -9.57 -5.54 2.20
C VAL A 77 -9.84 -5.42 0.70
N ASP A 78 -9.43 -6.41 -0.10
CA ASP A 78 -9.78 -6.48 -1.52
C ASP A 78 -11.15 -7.14 -1.74
N SER A 79 -11.75 -6.87 -2.89
CA SER A 79 -12.93 -7.58 -3.35
C SER A 79 -12.95 -7.75 -4.86
N GLN A 80 -13.05 -9.00 -5.31
CA GLN A 80 -13.13 -9.34 -6.73
C GLN A 80 -14.40 -8.81 -7.41
N SER A 81 -15.49 -8.63 -6.67
CA SER A 81 -16.74 -8.10 -7.21
C SER A 81 -16.68 -6.58 -7.42
N THR A 82 -15.79 -5.88 -6.73
CA THR A 82 -15.68 -4.41 -6.79
C THR A 82 -14.41 -3.92 -7.47
N GLY A 83 -13.63 -4.80 -8.13
CA GLY A 83 -12.46 -4.40 -8.90
C GLY A 83 -11.10 -4.54 -8.19
N GLY A 84 -11.03 -5.21 -7.04
CA GLY A 84 -9.79 -5.51 -6.32
C GLY A 84 -9.65 -4.66 -5.07
N ALA A 85 -8.41 -4.37 -4.66
CA ALA A 85 -8.13 -3.44 -3.57
C ALA A 85 -8.15 -1.99 -4.05
N ALA A 86 -8.70 -1.10 -3.22
CA ALA A 86 -8.65 0.34 -3.42
C ALA A 86 -7.28 0.89 -2.97
N TRP A 87 -6.24 0.65 -3.77
CA TRP A 87 -4.84 0.97 -3.43
C TRP A 87 -4.63 2.44 -3.06
N GLU A 88 -5.36 3.34 -3.72
CA GLU A 88 -5.33 4.78 -3.49
C GLU A 88 -5.92 5.21 -2.14
N GLN A 89 -6.70 4.34 -1.48
CA GLN A 89 -7.32 4.60 -0.17
C GLN A 89 -6.46 4.09 1.00
N ILE A 90 -5.33 3.44 0.72
CA ILE A 90 -4.45 2.86 1.74
C ILE A 90 -3.37 3.89 2.10
N PRO A 91 -3.42 4.47 3.31
CA PRO A 91 -2.45 5.47 3.74
C PRO A 91 -1.09 4.81 4.01
N LEU A 92 -0.10 5.05 3.13
CA LEU A 92 1.24 4.48 3.28
C LEU A 92 1.90 4.90 4.60
N ASP A 93 1.58 6.08 5.11
CA ASP A 93 2.08 6.61 6.38
C ASP A 93 1.64 5.81 7.61
N GLN A 94 0.58 5.00 7.50
CA GLN A 94 0.13 4.10 8.57
C GLN A 94 0.77 2.72 8.49
N ILE A 95 1.46 2.40 7.40
CA ILE A 95 2.06 1.09 7.15
C ILE A 95 3.46 1.03 7.76
N ASP A 96 3.72 -0.03 8.51
CA ASP A 96 5.00 -0.34 9.14
C ASP A 96 5.83 -1.30 8.29
N ARG A 97 5.16 -2.29 7.72
CA ARG A 97 5.79 -3.33 6.90
C ARG A 97 4.83 -3.79 5.83
N ILE A 98 5.38 -4.11 4.66
CA ILE A 98 4.65 -4.77 3.58
C ILE A 98 5.32 -6.10 3.29
N GLU A 99 4.52 -7.17 3.23
CA GLU A 99 4.96 -8.47 2.76
C GLU A 99 4.22 -8.79 1.47
N LEU A 100 4.99 -9.11 0.43
CA LEU A 100 4.48 -9.52 -0.86
C LEU A 100 4.89 -10.96 -1.13
N VAL A 101 3.92 -11.81 -1.42
CA VAL A 101 4.13 -13.14 -1.98
C VAL A 101 3.75 -13.12 -3.45
N ARG A 102 4.70 -13.43 -4.34
CA ARG A 102 4.44 -13.48 -5.79
C ARG A 102 4.10 -14.90 -6.23
N GLY A 103 3.10 -15.03 -7.11
CA GLY A 103 2.65 -16.29 -7.68
C GLY A 103 1.47 -16.92 -6.95
N PRO A 104 1.03 -18.11 -7.39
CA PRO A 104 -0.18 -18.74 -6.89
C PRO A 104 -0.07 -19.05 -5.40
N ALA A 105 -0.90 -18.40 -4.59
CA ALA A 105 -0.96 -18.58 -3.15
C ALA A 105 -2.35 -19.07 -2.69
N ALA A 106 -3.17 -19.53 -3.64
CA ALA A 106 -4.57 -19.85 -3.41
C ALA A 106 -4.81 -20.95 -2.37
N ALA A 107 -3.87 -21.89 -2.23
CA ALA A 107 -3.93 -22.96 -1.23
C ALA A 107 -3.94 -22.45 0.22
N VAL A 108 -3.38 -21.27 0.48
CA VAL A 108 -3.22 -20.70 1.83
C VAL A 108 -4.12 -19.48 2.05
N TYR A 109 -4.32 -18.67 1.01
CA TYR A 109 -5.02 -17.39 1.10
C TYR A 109 -6.41 -17.38 0.46
N GLY A 110 -6.82 -18.47 -0.20
CA GLY A 110 -8.11 -18.59 -0.87
C GLY A 110 -8.02 -18.43 -2.39
N SER A 111 -9.07 -18.86 -3.09
CA SER A 111 -9.13 -18.98 -4.57
C SER A 111 -8.70 -17.73 -5.34
N ASP A 112 -8.80 -16.57 -4.70
CA ASP A 112 -8.66 -15.27 -5.34
C ASP A 112 -7.19 -14.82 -5.44
N ALA A 113 -6.29 -15.46 -4.68
CA ALA A 113 -4.84 -15.18 -4.65
C ALA A 113 -4.07 -15.90 -5.78
N VAL A 114 -4.51 -15.70 -7.03
CA VAL A 114 -3.90 -16.34 -8.22
C VAL A 114 -2.57 -15.67 -8.61
N ALA A 115 -2.52 -14.34 -8.54
CA ALA A 115 -1.34 -13.55 -8.86
C ALA A 115 -0.34 -13.50 -7.70
N GLY A 116 -0.86 -13.47 -6.49
CA GLY A 116 -0.07 -13.28 -5.28
C GLY A 116 -0.90 -12.74 -4.11
N VAL A 117 -0.19 -12.38 -3.06
CA VAL A 117 -0.75 -11.84 -1.82
C VAL A 117 0.06 -10.64 -1.38
N VAL A 118 -0.62 -9.56 -1.02
CA VAL A 118 -0.04 -8.40 -0.35
C VAL A 118 -0.59 -8.33 1.06
N GLN A 119 0.29 -8.38 2.06
CA GLN A 119 -0.03 -8.19 3.46
C GLN A 119 0.58 -6.89 3.95
N LEU A 120 -0.27 -6.03 4.49
CA LEU A 120 0.09 -4.73 5.02
C LEU A 120 -0.01 -4.78 6.54
N PHE A 121 1.06 -4.41 7.23
CA PHE A 121 1.08 -4.33 8.69
C PHE A 121 1.00 -2.88 9.10
N THR A 122 0.04 -2.54 9.95
CA THR A 122 -0.08 -1.17 10.46
C THR A 122 0.93 -0.90 11.58
N LYS A 123 1.31 0.36 11.72
CA LYS A 123 2.19 0.84 12.80
C LYS A 123 1.57 0.58 14.16
N ARG A 124 2.32 -0.11 15.03
CA ARG A 124 1.96 -0.40 16.42
C ARG A 124 2.99 0.20 17.38
N GLY A 125 2.60 0.41 18.63
CA GLY A 125 3.53 0.80 19.69
C GLY A 125 4.63 -0.23 19.89
N SER A 126 5.88 0.21 19.93
CA SER A 126 7.05 -0.64 20.18
C SER A 126 8.03 0.04 21.14
N GLY A 127 7.87 -0.26 22.43
CA GLY A 127 8.62 0.31 23.54
C GLY A 127 8.17 1.72 23.96
N PRO A 128 9.08 2.56 24.47
CA PRO A 128 8.74 3.87 25.02
C PRO A 128 8.11 4.80 23.98
N VAL A 129 7.51 5.90 24.43
CA VAL A 129 6.86 6.90 23.55
C VAL A 129 7.76 7.27 22.36
N ARG A 130 7.23 7.04 21.16
CA ARG A 130 7.80 7.50 19.90
C ARG A 130 6.85 8.49 19.25
N SER A 131 7.33 9.70 19.00
CA SER A 131 6.64 10.70 18.21
C SER A 131 7.23 10.78 16.81
N ARG A 132 6.37 11.05 15.82
CA ARG A 132 6.73 11.18 14.41
C ARG A 132 6.00 12.38 13.84
N ALA A 133 6.69 13.14 13.01
CA ALA A 133 6.10 14.21 12.22
C ALA A 133 6.80 14.23 10.86
N SER A 134 6.04 14.42 9.79
CA SER A 134 6.61 14.65 8.47
C SER A 134 5.83 15.72 7.71
N LEU A 135 6.52 16.34 6.77
CA LEU A 135 5.97 17.31 5.83
C LEU A 135 6.54 16.99 4.46
N THR A 136 5.64 16.72 3.51
CA THR A 136 5.97 16.43 2.11
C THR A 136 5.51 17.59 1.26
N LEU A 137 6.40 18.09 0.42
CA LEU A 137 6.12 19.11 -0.59
C LEU A 137 6.54 18.56 -1.96
N GLY A 138 5.72 18.78 -2.98
CA GLY A 138 5.99 18.25 -4.31
C GLY A 138 5.34 19.04 -5.44
N SER A 139 5.52 18.55 -6.66
CA SER A 139 4.88 19.09 -7.87
C SER A 139 3.35 19.10 -7.75
N TYR A 140 2.68 19.87 -8.61
CA TYR A 140 1.22 20.01 -8.61
C TYR A 140 0.66 20.52 -7.27
N ASN A 141 1.37 21.46 -6.63
CA ASN A 141 0.99 22.03 -5.33
C ASN A 141 0.75 20.96 -4.25
N THR A 142 1.46 19.83 -4.35
CA THR A 142 1.27 18.71 -3.41
C THR A 142 1.85 19.10 -2.07
N VAL A 143 1.00 19.09 -1.04
CA VAL A 143 1.37 19.30 0.36
C VAL A 143 0.72 18.24 1.20
N GLN A 144 1.52 17.50 1.97
CA GLN A 144 1.05 16.51 2.91
C GLN A 144 1.75 16.69 4.26
N GLY A 145 0.99 16.71 5.33
CA GLY A 145 1.51 16.72 6.70
C GLY A 145 1.01 15.50 7.45
N GLN A 146 1.88 14.90 8.26
CA GLN A 146 1.50 13.82 9.15
C GLN A 146 2.11 13.99 10.54
N VAL A 147 1.38 13.56 11.54
CA VAL A 147 1.83 13.47 12.92
C VAL A 147 1.37 12.16 13.52
N GLY A 148 2.19 11.57 14.38
CA GLY A 148 1.81 10.36 15.08
C GLY A 148 2.58 10.15 16.37
N VAL A 149 1.96 9.41 17.27
CA VAL A 149 2.53 8.98 18.55
C VAL A 149 2.22 7.51 18.76
N SER A 150 3.18 6.75 19.24
CA SER A 150 3.01 5.34 19.53
C SER A 150 3.80 4.95 20.77
N GLU A 151 3.24 4.07 21.59
CA GLU A 151 3.85 3.59 22.83
C GLU A 151 3.37 2.18 23.13
N SER A 152 4.25 1.41 23.79
CA SER A 152 3.98 0.12 24.38
C SER A 152 4.45 0.18 25.84
N ALA A 153 3.49 0.25 26.76
CA ALA A 153 3.72 0.34 28.20
C ALA A 153 2.95 -0.78 28.89
N ASP A 154 3.69 -1.68 29.57
CA ASP A 154 3.16 -2.87 30.24
C ASP A 154 2.23 -3.71 29.34
N ALA A 155 0.93 -3.68 29.62
CA ALA A 155 -0.10 -4.42 28.89
C ALA A 155 -0.80 -3.59 27.81
N LEU A 156 -0.51 -2.28 27.70
CA LEU A 156 -1.15 -1.37 26.76
C LEU A 156 -0.23 -1.04 25.59
N ASN A 157 -0.71 -1.32 24.37
CA ASN A 157 -0.05 -0.94 23.12
C ASN A 157 -0.97 -0.02 22.34
N TYR A 158 -0.53 1.19 22.03
CA TYR A 158 -1.29 2.13 21.21
C TYR A 158 -0.44 2.82 20.16
N SER A 159 -1.09 3.20 19.07
CA SER A 159 -0.54 3.99 17.97
C SER A 159 -1.65 4.90 17.47
N LEU A 160 -1.40 6.21 17.50
CA LEU A 160 -2.31 7.25 17.06
C LEU A 160 -1.60 8.07 16.01
N SER A 161 -2.24 8.26 14.85
CA SER A 161 -1.69 9.07 13.76
C SER A 161 -2.80 9.87 13.09
N ALA A 162 -2.44 11.05 12.63
CA ALA A 162 -3.27 11.89 11.78
C ALA A 162 -2.43 12.37 10.60
N ALA A 163 -3.00 12.27 9.40
CA ALA A 163 -2.39 12.76 8.17
C ALA A 163 -3.42 13.54 7.38
N HIS A 164 -2.95 14.59 6.71
CA HIS A 164 -3.74 15.36 5.78
C HIS A 164 -2.88 15.75 4.58
N GLY A 165 -3.40 15.54 3.38
CA GLY A 165 -2.71 15.86 2.14
C GLY A 165 -3.65 16.44 1.10
N ARG A 166 -3.12 17.38 0.31
CA ARG A 166 -3.77 17.95 -0.86
C ARG A 166 -2.80 17.96 -2.03
N SER A 167 -3.32 17.76 -3.24
CA SER A 167 -2.59 17.88 -4.50
C SER A 167 -3.56 18.41 -5.54
N ASP A 168 -3.12 19.35 -6.37
CA ASP A 168 -3.93 19.87 -7.48
C ASP A 168 -3.97 18.87 -8.64
N GLY A 169 -3.14 17.83 -8.63
CA GLY A 169 -3.10 16.80 -9.67
C GLY A 169 -2.72 17.35 -11.05
N PHE A 170 -3.10 16.60 -12.08
CA PHE A 170 -2.95 16.99 -13.48
C PHE A 170 -4.15 16.48 -14.27
N ASP A 171 -4.51 17.18 -15.34
CA ASP A 171 -5.59 16.76 -16.25
C ASP A 171 -5.26 15.40 -16.87
N ALA A 172 -6.03 14.39 -16.46
CA ALA A 172 -5.89 13.02 -16.91
C ALA A 172 -6.63 12.77 -18.24
N THR A 173 -7.40 13.74 -18.73
CA THR A 173 -8.19 13.65 -19.95
C THR A 173 -7.47 14.34 -21.12
N LYS A 174 -7.85 13.98 -22.34
CA LYS A 174 -7.34 14.64 -23.55
C LYS A 174 -8.41 15.59 -24.09
N PRO A 175 -8.05 16.84 -24.47
CA PRO A 175 -8.97 17.70 -25.19
C PRO A 175 -9.54 16.98 -26.43
N GLY A 176 -10.86 16.83 -26.47
CA GLY A 176 -11.59 16.12 -27.54
C GLY A 176 -11.92 14.65 -27.27
N ALA A 177 -11.55 14.09 -26.12
CA ALA A 177 -12.03 12.77 -25.68
C ALA A 177 -13.48 12.85 -25.16
N PHE A 178 -14.27 11.80 -25.38
CA PHE A 178 -15.60 11.67 -24.76
C PHE A 178 -15.44 11.60 -23.24
N GLY A 179 -16.01 12.56 -22.51
CA GLY A 179 -15.85 12.69 -21.05
C GLY A 179 -14.76 13.67 -20.57
N HIS A 180 -14.17 14.49 -21.46
CA HIS A 180 -13.25 15.56 -21.07
C HIS A 180 -13.93 16.57 -20.12
N ASN A 181 -13.34 16.75 -18.94
CA ASN A 181 -13.67 17.82 -18.01
C ASN A 181 -12.59 18.91 -18.12
N PRO A 182 -12.94 20.18 -18.35
CA PRO A 182 -11.96 21.27 -18.48
C PRO A 182 -11.30 21.70 -17.16
N ASP A 183 -11.64 21.08 -16.02
CA ASP A 183 -11.00 21.33 -14.73
C ASP A 183 -9.54 20.83 -14.72
N LYS A 184 -8.72 21.38 -13.82
CA LYS A 184 -7.26 21.16 -13.82
C LYS A 184 -6.84 19.72 -13.49
N ASP A 185 -7.77 18.91 -12.97
CA ASP A 185 -7.62 17.51 -12.57
C ASP A 185 -8.37 16.52 -13.47
N GLY A 186 -9.20 17.00 -14.40
CA GLY A 186 -9.87 16.20 -15.43
C GLY A 186 -11.15 15.48 -15.02
#